data_AF-A0A5C9E8U3-F1
#
_entry.id   AF-A0A5C9E8U3-F1
#
_cell.length_a   1.000
_cell.length_b   1.000
_cell.length_c   1.000
_cell.angle_alpha   90.00
_cell.angle_beta   90.00
_cell.angle_gamma   90.00
#
_symmetry.space_group_name_H-M   'P 1'
#
loop_
_entity.id
_entity.type
_entity.pdbx_description
1 polymer ?
#
loop_
_entity_poly.entity_id
_entity_poly.type
_entity_poly.pdbx_seq_one_letter_code
_entity_poly.pdbx_strand_id
1 'polypeptide(L)'
;MELSEKIKKFWNEFKEKWLWVNIGAYMMLMLVLWIGFFLDASPIISSSPIIQLEVTIIISFSFPLVIAAIYYLKKPSATKSTKNIILIVSGCISLGFPIWLIFLFFFFGAPWAPLQDLQNPMRSIIQISSMIPTYGLAAYLMYKIVEKRTIFTVESKITSK
;
A
#
# COMPACT_ATOMS: atom_id res chain seq x y z
N MET A 1 -17.51 20.94 31.49
CA MET A 1 -16.47 20.76 30.46
C MET A 1 -17.12 21.01 29.11
N GLU A 2 -16.70 22.07 28.42
CA GLU A 2 -17.23 22.42 27.11
C GLU A 2 -16.92 21.31 26.08
N LEU A 3 -17.77 21.18 25.06
CA LEU A 3 -17.58 20.21 23.98
C LEU A 3 -16.21 20.35 23.30
N SER A 4 -15.71 21.59 23.18
CA SER A 4 -14.40 21.94 22.63
C SER A 4 -13.24 21.29 23.40
N GLU A 5 -13.30 21.29 24.73
CA GLU A 5 -12.29 20.70 25.61
C GLU A 5 -12.30 19.17 25.55
N LYS A 6 -13.49 18.55 25.47
CA LYS A 6 -13.62 17.10 25.30
C LYS A 6 -12.99 16.63 23.98
N ILE A 7 -13.25 17.37 22.89
CA ILE A 7 -12.68 17.07 21.56
C ILE A 7 -11.15 17.21 21.59
N LYS A 8 -10.62 18.30 22.19
CA LYS A 8 -9.17 18.48 22.36
C LYS A 8 -8.53 17.34 23.14
N LYS A 9 -9.15 16.92 24.24
CA LYS A 9 -8.66 15.82 25.07
C LYS A 9 -8.64 14.50 24.29
N PHE A 10 -9.72 14.19 23.56
CA PHE A 10 -9.79 13.01 22.70
C PHE A 10 -8.67 12.99 21.64
N TRP A 11 -8.44 14.09 20.95
CA TRP A 11 -7.38 14.16 19.94
C TRP A 11 -5.97 13.99 20.53
N ASN A 12 -5.73 14.48 21.74
CA ASN A 12 -4.46 14.29 22.42
C ASN A 12 -4.26 12.82 22.83
N GLU A 13 -5.27 12.19 23.42
CA GLU A 13 -5.21 10.76 23.77
C GLU A 13 -5.09 9.87 22.52
N PHE A 14 -5.77 10.23 21.43
CA PHE A 14 -5.69 9.53 20.15
C PHE A 14 -4.29 9.63 19.54
N LYS A 15 -3.65 10.80 19.60
CA LYS A 15 -2.27 10.97 19.13
C LYS A 15 -1.29 10.11 19.92
N GLU A 16 -1.47 10.03 21.24
CA GLU A 16 -0.63 9.23 22.12
C GLU A 16 -0.80 7.73 21.86
N LYS A 17 -2.04 7.28 21.62
CA LYS A 17 -2.39 5.88 21.36
C LYS A 17 -2.42 5.52 19.87
N TRP A 18 -1.97 6.41 18.97
CA TRP A 18 -2.14 6.29 17.52
C TRP A 18 -1.63 4.96 16.95
N LEU A 19 -0.48 4.48 17.44
CA LEU A 19 0.09 3.21 17.00
C LEU A 19 -0.83 2.04 17.37
N TRP A 20 -1.31 1.99 18.62
CA TRP A 20 -2.18 0.93 19.12
C TRP A 20 -3.54 0.91 18.41
N VAL A 21 -4.11 2.08 18.11
CA VAL A 21 -5.35 2.18 17.33
C VAL A 21 -5.16 1.60 15.93
N ASN A 22 -4.04 1.89 15.25
CA ASN A 22 -3.76 1.35 13.93
C ASN A 22 -3.49 -0.17 13.96
N ILE A 23 -2.83 -0.68 15.00
CA ILE A 23 -2.66 -2.13 15.20
C ILE A 23 -4.03 -2.80 15.38
N GLY A 24 -4.91 -2.22 16.21
CA GLY A 24 -6.27 -2.73 16.41
C GLY A 24 -7.10 -2.72 15.13
N ALA A 25 -7.07 -1.62 14.37
CA ALA A 25 -7.74 -1.51 13.07
C ALA A 25 -7.19 -2.53 12.07
N TYR A 26 -5.88 -2.76 12.05
CA TYR A 26 -5.25 -3.78 11.21
C TYR A 26 -5.71 -5.19 11.59
N MET A 27 -5.74 -5.55 12.88
CA MET A 27 -6.23 -6.87 13.31
C MET A 27 -7.69 -7.11 12.90
N MET A 28 -8.54 -6.07 13.01
CA MET A 28 -9.93 -6.15 12.59
C MET A 28 -10.05 -6.29 11.06
N LEU A 29 -9.27 -5.51 10.30
CA LEU A 29 -9.20 -5.62 8.84
C LEU A 29 -8.73 -7.01 8.41
N MET A 30 -7.74 -7.57 9.08
CA MET A 30 -7.22 -8.92 8.85
C MET A 30 -8.29 -9.98 9.09
N LEU A 31 -9.01 -9.90 10.21
CA LEU A 31 -10.12 -10.80 10.47
C LEU A 31 -11.17 -10.73 9.35
N VAL A 32 -11.57 -9.54 8.93
CA VAL A 32 -12.55 -9.36 7.85
C VAL A 32 -12.04 -9.89 6.51
N LEU A 33 -10.78 -9.62 6.15
CA LEU A 33 -10.16 -10.08 4.90
C LEU A 33 -10.07 -11.61 4.84
N TRP A 34 -9.57 -12.24 5.91
CA TRP A 34 -9.43 -13.69 5.96
C TRP A 34 -10.78 -14.40 6.06
N ILE A 35 -11.75 -13.86 6.82
CA ILE A 35 -13.13 -14.37 6.83
C ILE A 35 -13.76 -14.23 5.44
N GLY A 36 -13.59 -13.09 4.77
CA GLY A 36 -14.09 -12.87 3.40
C GLY A 36 -13.48 -13.83 2.38
N PHE A 37 -12.20 -14.17 2.53
CA PHE A 37 -11.52 -15.20 1.73
C PHE A 37 -12.11 -16.60 1.99
N PHE A 38 -12.23 -17.02 3.26
CA PHE A 38 -12.74 -18.37 3.59
C PHE A 38 -14.22 -18.57 3.25
N LEU A 39 -15.02 -17.51 3.28
CA LEU A 39 -16.45 -17.56 2.95
C LEU A 39 -16.75 -17.31 1.46
N ASP A 40 -15.71 -17.13 0.63
CA ASP A 40 -15.84 -16.72 -0.79
C ASP A 40 -16.75 -15.48 -0.99
N ALA A 41 -16.83 -14.66 0.06
CA ALA A 41 -17.75 -13.54 0.19
C ALA A 41 -17.03 -12.19 0.08
N SER A 42 -15.75 -12.20 -0.35
CA SER A 42 -14.99 -10.97 -0.54
C SER A 42 -15.62 -10.13 -1.65
N PRO A 43 -16.16 -8.94 -1.33
CA PRO A 43 -16.79 -8.08 -2.34
C PRO A 43 -15.79 -7.46 -3.31
N ILE A 44 -14.48 -7.67 -3.09
CA ILE A 44 -13.42 -6.94 -3.78
C ILE A 44 -13.02 -7.64 -5.08
N ILE A 45 -13.11 -8.97 -5.19
CA ILE A 45 -12.67 -9.73 -6.38
C ILE A 45 -13.45 -11.05 -6.51
N SER A 46 -14.52 -11.07 -7.32
CA SER A 46 -15.30 -12.28 -7.64
C SER A 46 -14.60 -13.22 -8.64
N SER A 47 -13.38 -12.90 -9.05
CA SER A 47 -12.61 -13.64 -10.05
C SER A 47 -11.48 -14.43 -9.40
N SER A 48 -11.65 -15.75 -9.30
CA SER A 48 -10.66 -16.77 -8.93
C SER A 48 -10.16 -16.77 -7.46
N PRO A 49 -10.26 -17.90 -6.74
CA PRO A 49 -9.79 -18.04 -5.36
C PRO A 49 -8.27 -17.83 -5.21
N ILE A 50 -7.50 -18.04 -6.27
CA ILE A 50 -6.04 -17.80 -6.29
C ILE A 50 -5.75 -16.29 -6.17
N ILE A 51 -6.50 -15.47 -6.91
CA ILE A 51 -6.33 -14.01 -6.90
C ILE A 51 -6.79 -13.45 -5.55
N GLN A 52 -7.87 -13.99 -4.99
CA GLN A 52 -8.32 -13.60 -3.64
C GLN A 52 -7.26 -13.91 -2.56
N LEU A 53 -6.61 -15.07 -2.62
CA LEU A 53 -5.54 -15.44 -1.69
C LEU A 53 -4.36 -14.47 -1.79
N GLU A 54 -3.94 -14.14 -3.01
CA GLU A 54 -2.83 -13.21 -3.24
C GLU A 54 -3.13 -11.80 -2.73
N VAL A 55 -4.31 -11.26 -3.03
CA VAL A 55 -4.71 -9.93 -2.52
C VAL A 55 -4.79 -9.93 -0.99
N THR A 56 -5.33 -11.00 -0.40
CA THR A 56 -5.37 -11.17 1.06
C THR A 56 -3.97 -11.18 1.66
N ILE A 57 -3.03 -11.93 1.09
CA ILE A 57 -1.62 -11.98 1.51
C ILE A 57 -0.97 -10.60 1.34
N ILE A 58 -1.10 -9.96 0.18
CA ILE A 58 -0.50 -8.65 -0.10
C ILE A 58 -0.97 -7.61 0.91
N ILE A 59 -2.28 -7.51 1.17
CA ILE A 59 -2.82 -6.55 2.14
C ILE A 59 -2.32 -6.89 3.56
N SER A 60 -2.28 -8.18 3.90
CA SER A 60 -1.78 -8.65 5.19
C SER A 60 -0.34 -8.20 5.45
N PHE A 61 0.57 -8.32 4.47
CA PHE A 61 1.98 -7.98 4.69
C PHE A 61 2.31 -6.51 4.41
N SER A 62 1.57 -5.84 3.53
CA SER A 62 1.81 -4.44 3.17
C SER A 62 1.43 -3.47 4.28
N PHE A 63 0.29 -3.68 4.94
CA PHE A 63 -0.26 -2.72 5.90
C PHE A 63 0.64 -2.52 7.14
N PRO A 64 1.20 -3.56 7.78
CA PRO A 64 2.14 -3.42 8.88
C PRO A 64 3.42 -2.68 8.46
N LEU A 65 3.92 -2.96 7.24
CA LEU A 65 5.10 -2.30 6.69
C LEU A 65 4.86 -0.80 6.47
N VAL A 66 3.66 -0.41 6.01
CA VAL A 66 3.28 0.99 5.87
C VAL A 66 3.14 1.70 7.22
N ILE A 67 2.53 1.04 8.22
CA ILE A 67 2.43 1.61 9.58
C ILE A 67 3.82 1.79 10.20
N ALA A 68 4.68 0.76 10.10
CA ALA A 68 6.05 0.82 10.57
C ALA A 68 6.83 1.94 9.85
N ALA A 69 6.69 2.05 8.53
CA ALA A 69 7.29 3.13 7.74
C ALA A 69 6.90 4.51 8.26
N ILE A 70 5.59 4.77 8.47
CA ILE A 70 5.10 6.05 9.00
C ILE A 70 5.66 6.32 10.40
N TYR A 71 5.73 5.30 11.26
CA TYR A 71 6.27 5.42 12.61
C TYR A 71 7.76 5.80 12.59
N TYR A 72 8.57 5.12 11.78
CA TYR A 72 10.00 5.40 11.66
C TYR A 72 10.29 6.76 10.98
N LEU A 73 9.47 7.20 10.03
CA LEU A 73 9.58 8.52 9.41
C LEU A 73 9.37 9.67 10.40
N LYS A 74 8.47 9.49 11.39
CA LYS A 74 8.22 10.48 12.46
C LYS A 74 9.36 10.59 13.47
N LYS A 75 10.26 9.61 13.54
CA LYS A 75 11.36 9.62 14.51
C LYS A 75 12.44 10.64 14.09
N PRO A 76 12.83 11.58 14.97
CA PRO A 76 13.84 12.60 14.64
C PRO A 76 15.23 12.00 14.42
N SER A 77 15.51 10.81 14.99
CA SER A 77 16.80 10.12 14.86
C SER A 77 17.01 9.38 13.54
N ALA A 78 16.01 9.29 12.67
CA ALA A 78 16.15 8.59 11.39
C ALA A 78 16.92 9.44 10.38
N THR A 79 17.98 8.89 9.80
CA THR A 79 18.80 9.59 8.79
C THR A 79 17.97 9.89 7.54
N LYS A 80 18.35 10.94 6.80
CA LYS A 80 17.70 11.31 5.53
C LYS A 80 17.67 10.13 4.54
N SER A 81 18.74 9.32 4.52
CA SER A 81 18.83 8.13 3.66
C SER A 81 17.82 7.06 4.08
N THR A 82 17.72 6.76 5.37
CA THR A 82 16.71 5.81 5.90
C THR A 82 15.29 6.27 5.60
N LYS A 83 14.99 7.57 5.77
CA LYS A 83 13.68 8.13 5.45
C LYS A 83 13.35 8.00 3.96
N ASN A 84 14.33 8.24 3.09
CA ASN A 84 14.17 8.09 1.64
C ASN A 84 13.89 6.63 1.24
N ILE A 85 14.64 5.67 1.78
CA ILE A 85 14.43 4.24 1.52
C ILE A 85 13.03 3.83 1.96
N ILE A 86 12.63 4.21 3.19
CA ILE A 86 11.30 3.92 3.72
C ILE A 86 10.20 4.51 2.83
N LEU A 87 10.40 5.74 2.32
CA LEU A 87 9.45 6.40 1.43
C LEU A 87 9.35 5.69 0.07
N ILE A 88 10.46 5.21 -0.48
CA ILE A 88 10.47 4.43 -1.73
C ILE A 88 9.77 3.09 -1.54
N VAL A 89 10.09 2.35 -0.48
CA VAL A 89 9.49 1.04 -0.20
C VAL A 89 7.99 1.17 0.09
N SER A 90 7.59 2.11 0.94
CA SER A 90 6.17 2.35 1.23
C SER A 90 5.39 2.80 0.00
N GLY A 91 5.95 3.67 -0.83
CA GLY A 91 5.32 4.09 -2.08
C GLY A 91 5.26 2.99 -3.13
N CYS A 92 6.28 2.13 -3.21
CA CYS A 92 6.26 0.93 -4.06
C CYS A 92 5.09 0.03 -3.68
N ILE A 93 4.91 -0.22 -2.38
CA ILE A 93 3.83 -1.06 -1.86
C ILE A 93 2.46 -0.41 -2.11
N SER A 94 2.32 0.90 -1.87
CA SER A 94 1.03 1.59 -1.99
C SER A 94 0.61 1.88 -3.44
N LEU A 95 1.55 2.15 -4.34
CA LEU A 95 1.27 2.43 -5.76
C LEU A 95 1.37 1.18 -6.64
N GLY A 96 2.14 0.16 -6.23
CA GLY A 96 2.32 -1.08 -6.99
C GLY A 96 1.01 -1.81 -7.21
N PHE A 97 0.16 -1.93 -6.18
CA PHE A 97 -1.14 -2.58 -6.30
C PHE A 97 -2.10 -1.85 -7.25
N PRO A 98 -2.34 -0.53 -7.13
CA PRO A 98 -3.12 0.23 -8.11
C PRO A 98 -2.58 0.13 -9.54
N ILE A 99 -1.27 0.26 -9.74
CA ILE A 99 -0.64 0.15 -11.07
C ILE A 99 -0.87 -1.24 -11.65
N TRP A 100 -0.71 -2.28 -10.81
CA TRP A 100 -0.96 -3.65 -11.21
C TRP A 100 -2.43 -3.90 -11.56
N LEU A 101 -3.39 -3.41 -10.77
CA LEU A 101 -4.82 -3.52 -11.09
C LEU A 101 -5.17 -2.85 -12.43
N ILE A 102 -4.66 -1.64 -12.67
CA ILE A 102 -4.86 -0.94 -13.94
C ILE A 102 -4.27 -1.77 -15.09
N PHE A 103 -3.05 -2.26 -14.93
CA PHE A 103 -2.40 -3.11 -15.93
C PHE A 103 -3.21 -4.38 -16.21
N LEU A 104 -3.68 -5.05 -15.15
CA LEU A 104 -4.51 -6.24 -15.28
C LEU A 104 -5.81 -5.95 -16.03
N PHE A 105 -6.49 -4.85 -15.70
CA PHE A 105 -7.74 -4.48 -16.33
C PHE A 105 -7.58 -4.24 -17.84
N PHE A 106 -6.58 -3.45 -18.24
CA PHE A 106 -6.37 -3.09 -19.64
C PHE A 106 -5.78 -4.23 -20.49
N PHE A 107 -4.84 -5.01 -19.95
CA PHE A 107 -4.12 -6.01 -20.75
C PHE A 107 -4.69 -7.42 -20.64
N PHE A 108 -5.39 -7.76 -19.55
CA PHE A 108 -5.94 -9.11 -19.34
C PHE A 108 -7.44 -9.13 -19.08
N GLY A 109 -8.02 -8.06 -18.53
CA GLY A 109 -9.47 -7.96 -18.30
C GLY A 109 -10.21 -7.78 -19.61
N ALA A 110 -10.01 -6.64 -20.26
CA ALA A 110 -10.71 -6.27 -21.49
C ALA A 110 -10.42 -7.20 -22.69
N PRO A 111 -9.16 -7.59 -22.98
CA PRO A 111 -8.88 -8.38 -24.18
C PRO A 111 -9.26 -9.86 -24.05
N TRP A 112 -9.34 -10.37 -22.82
CA TRP A 112 -9.67 -11.78 -22.55
C TRP A 112 -11.09 -11.96 -22.00
N ALA A 113 -11.91 -10.91 -22.03
CA ALA A 113 -13.33 -10.99 -21.72
C ALA A 113 -14.08 -12.05 -22.55
N PRO A 114 -13.77 -12.27 -23.86
CA PRO A 114 -14.41 -13.33 -24.64
C PRO A 114 -13.98 -14.76 -24.26
N LEU A 115 -12.90 -14.91 -23.48
CA LEU A 115 -12.28 -16.18 -23.12
C LEU A 115 -12.45 -16.48 -21.61
N GLN A 116 -13.44 -15.86 -20.96
CA GLN A 116 -13.65 -15.98 -19.51
C GLN A 116 -13.92 -17.42 -19.04
N ASP A 117 -14.60 -18.22 -19.85
CA ASP A 117 -14.94 -19.61 -19.52
C ASP A 117 -13.75 -20.58 -19.62
N LEU A 118 -12.66 -20.19 -20.30
CA LEU A 118 -11.40 -20.92 -20.25
C LEU A 118 -10.62 -20.51 -18.99
N GLN A 119 -10.93 -21.15 -17.86
CA GLN A 119 -10.05 -21.15 -16.69
C GLN A 119 -8.76 -21.91 -17.03
N ASN A 120 -7.81 -21.19 -17.64
CA ASN A 120 -6.50 -21.72 -17.97
C ASN A 120 -5.47 -21.31 -16.91
N PRO A 121 -4.77 -22.24 -16.24
CA PRO A 121 -3.71 -21.92 -15.27
C PRO A 121 -2.60 -21.03 -15.86
N MET A 122 -2.37 -21.06 -17.18
CA MET A 122 -1.46 -20.12 -17.83
C MET A 122 -1.89 -18.65 -17.67
N ARG A 123 -3.20 -18.37 -17.68
CA ARG A 123 -3.71 -17.01 -17.49
C ARG A 123 -3.39 -16.47 -16.10
N SER A 124 -3.57 -17.29 -15.06
CA SER A 124 -3.19 -16.95 -13.69
C SER A 124 -1.69 -16.71 -13.57
N ILE A 125 -0.86 -17.58 -14.16
CA ILE A 125 0.61 -17.42 -14.14
C ILE A 125 1.04 -16.11 -14.82
N ILE A 126 0.42 -15.75 -15.94
CA ILE A 126 0.72 -14.49 -16.64
C ILE A 126 0.29 -13.26 -15.81
N GLN A 127 -0.87 -13.33 -15.16
CA GLN A 127 -1.34 -12.26 -14.28
C GLN A 127 -0.41 -12.07 -13.07
N ILE A 128 0.03 -13.16 -12.44
CA ILE A 128 0.97 -13.14 -11.30
C ILE A 128 2.33 -12.61 -11.74
N SER A 129 2.87 -13.09 -12.87
CA SER A 129 4.17 -12.65 -13.37
C SER A 129 4.18 -11.17 -13.78
N SER A 130 3.04 -10.59 -14.17
CA SER A 130 2.91 -9.16 -14.43
C SER A 130 3.03 -8.28 -13.18
N MET A 131 2.99 -8.86 -11.98
CA MET A 131 3.07 -8.14 -10.71
C MET A 131 4.49 -7.64 -10.42
N ILE A 132 5.52 -8.41 -10.81
CA ILE A 132 6.93 -8.03 -10.63
C ILE A 132 7.27 -6.72 -11.37
N PRO A 133 6.99 -6.58 -12.69
CA PRO A 133 7.30 -5.36 -13.41
C PRO A 133 6.46 -4.16 -12.95
N THR A 134 5.21 -4.34 -12.50
CA THR A 134 4.36 -3.23 -12.03
C THR A 134 4.83 -2.68 -10.69
N TYR A 135 5.24 -3.53 -9.76
CA TYR A 135 5.87 -3.10 -8.51
C TYR A 135 7.27 -2.52 -8.76
N GLY A 136 8.02 -3.06 -9.72
CA GLY A 136 9.28 -2.47 -10.18
C GLY A 136 9.09 -1.04 -10.72
N LEU A 137 8.05 -0.83 -11.53
CA LEU A 137 7.68 0.50 -12.04
C LEU A 137 7.30 1.45 -10.90
N ALA A 138 6.50 0.99 -9.93
CA ALA A 138 6.13 1.78 -8.75
C ALA A 138 7.35 2.21 -7.93
N ALA A 139 8.29 1.29 -7.70
CA ALA A 139 9.55 1.59 -7.01
C ALA A 139 10.38 2.64 -7.77
N TYR A 140 10.48 2.52 -9.09
CA TYR A 140 11.20 3.46 -9.94
C TYR A 140 10.57 4.87 -9.89
N LEU A 141 9.25 4.98 -9.99
CA LEU A 141 8.55 6.26 -9.88
C LEU A 141 8.81 6.93 -8.53
N MET A 142 8.73 6.17 -7.44
CA MET A 142 9.01 6.69 -6.11
C MET A 142 10.46 7.11 -5.93
N TYR A 143 11.41 6.34 -6.47
CA TYR A 143 12.82 6.71 -6.50
C TYR A 143 13.02 8.06 -7.20
N LYS A 144 12.42 8.26 -8.39
CA LYS A 144 12.48 9.52 -9.13
C LYS A 144 11.85 10.70 -8.38
N ILE A 145 10.75 10.48 -7.66
CA ILE A 145 10.11 11.51 -6.82
C ILE A 145 11.05 11.92 -5.67
N VAL A 146 11.70 10.96 -5.02
CA VAL A 146 12.65 11.22 -3.93
C VAL A 146 13.88 11.97 -4.44
N GLU A 147 14.44 11.54 -5.58
CA GLU A 147 15.56 12.21 -6.25
C GLU A 147 15.24 13.68 -6.54
N LYS A 148 14.08 13.98 -7.14
CA LYS A 148 13.63 15.36 -7.38
C LYS A 148 13.51 16.17 -6.09
N ARG A 149 12.90 15.62 -5.03
CA ARG A 149 12.78 16.31 -3.73
C ARG A 149 14.15 16.66 -3.14
N THR A 150 15.14 15.77 -3.30
CA THR A 150 16.48 16.04 -2.81
C THR A 150 17.16 17.20 -3.54
N ILE A 151 16.97 17.32 -4.86
CA ILE A 151 17.54 18.40 -5.69
C ILE A 151 16.94 19.76 -5.29
N PHE A 152 15.61 19.88 -5.20
CA PHE A 152 14.94 21.13 -4.77
C PHE A 152 15.35 21.58 -3.35
N THR A 153 15.64 20.63 -2.45
CA THR A 153 16.11 20.96 -1.09
C THR A 153 17.54 21.50 -1.10
N VAL A 154 18.35 21.14 -2.09
CA VAL A 154 19.72 21.66 -2.25
C VAL A 154 19.68 23.05 -2.88
N GLU A 155 18.89 23.26 -3.93
CA GLU A 155 18.75 24.57 -4.59
C GLU A 155 18.21 25.65 -3.64
N SER A 156 17.16 25.35 -2.88
CA SER A 156 16.58 26.28 -1.89
C SER A 156 17.57 26.70 -0.79
N LYS A 157 18.52 25.85 -0.42
CA LYS A 157 19.60 26.17 0.52
C LYS A 157 20.70 27.04 -0.08
N ILE A 158 20.88 26.99 -1.39
CA ILE A 158 21.87 27.80 -2.11
C ILE A 158 21.33 29.22 -2.34
N THR A 159 20.04 29.36 -2.65
CA THR A 159 19.39 30.66 -2.87
C THR A 159 19.01 31.42 -1.60
N SER A 160 19.09 30.78 -0.42
CA SER A 160 18.79 31.42 0.87
C SER A 160 20.03 31.90 1.63
N LYS A 161 21.20 31.90 0.99
CA LYS A 161 22.47 32.47 1.49
C LYS A 161 22.83 33.68 0.65
#